data_AF-A0A4Y2UWD3-F1
#
_entry.id   AF-A0A4Y2UWD3-F1
#
_cell.length_a   1.000
_cell.length_b   1.000
_cell.length_c   1.000
_cell.angle_alpha   90.00
_cell.angle_beta   90.00
_cell.angle_gamma   90.00
#
_symmetry.space_group_name_H-M   'P 1'
#
loop_
_entity.id
_entity.type
_entity.pdbx_description
1 polymer ?
#
loop_
_entity_poly.entity_id
_entity_poly.type
_entity_poly.pdbx_seq_one_letter_code
_entity_poly.pdbx_strand_id
1 'polypeptide(L)'
;VTDHLKCLNETFGKTKCSETAEEFVEPLIRRIRENEGIEYTLSIFCLEEALITECALHALSENCGKLLEEATLEIIRRLKSLEYACSVRGAKSVLDELDTLGLSEDKKKAVTLLLEKIVEKHSD
;
A
#
# COMPACT_ATOMS: atom_id res chain seq x y z
N VAL A 1 5.77 -28.26 5.46
CA VAL A 1 4.68 -27.39 4.98
C VAL A 1 3.74 -28.27 4.19
N THR A 2 2.45 -28.32 4.53
CA THR A 2 1.44 -29.03 3.71
C THR A 2 1.43 -28.43 2.30
N ASP A 3 1.32 -29.24 1.25
CA ASP A 3 1.41 -28.78 -0.15
C ASP A 3 0.45 -27.61 -0.46
N HIS A 4 -0.70 -27.58 0.22
CA HIS A 4 -1.71 -26.52 0.11
C HIS A 4 -1.25 -25.12 0.58
N LEU A 5 -0.19 -25.03 1.40
CA LEU A 5 0.35 -23.76 1.90
C LEU A 5 1.68 -23.40 1.25
N LYS A 6 2.14 -24.19 0.28
CA LYS A 6 3.44 -24.00 -0.35
C LYS A 6 3.57 -22.62 -1.00
N CYS A 7 2.57 -22.20 -1.77
CA CYS A 7 2.61 -20.91 -2.45
C CYS A 7 2.64 -19.73 -1.46
N LEU A 8 1.93 -19.82 -0.34
CA LEU A 8 1.95 -18.81 0.73
C LEU A 8 3.33 -18.71 1.37
N ASN A 9 3.95 -19.85 1.67
CA ASN A 9 5.29 -19.89 2.23
C ASN A 9 6.34 -19.35 1.24
N GLU A 10 6.19 -19.64 -0.04
CA GLU A 10 7.06 -19.11 -1.09
C GLU A 10 6.86 -17.60 -1.29
N THR A 11 5.62 -17.11 -1.17
CA THR A 11 5.28 -15.69 -1.26
C THR A 11 5.86 -14.93 -0.07
N PHE A 12 5.41 -15.25 1.15
CA PHE A 12 5.74 -14.47 2.35
C PHE A 12 7.13 -14.78 2.91
N GLY A 13 7.71 -15.94 2.60
CA GLY A 13 9.08 -16.27 3.02
C GLY A 13 10.16 -15.58 2.18
N LYS A 14 9.80 -14.95 1.05
CA LYS A 14 10.76 -14.31 0.13
C LYS A 14 10.44 -12.86 -0.21
N THR A 15 9.22 -12.42 0.06
CA THR A 15 8.82 -11.05 -0.24
C THR A 15 9.62 -10.05 0.59
N LYS A 16 9.87 -8.89 -0.03
CA LYS A 16 10.54 -7.75 0.60
C LYS A 16 9.67 -6.50 0.59
N CYS A 17 8.35 -6.68 0.68
CA CYS A 17 7.40 -5.57 0.52
C CYS A 17 7.64 -4.46 1.54
N SER A 18 7.94 -4.82 2.79
CA SER A 18 8.24 -3.85 3.85
C SER A 18 9.49 -3.06 3.51
N GLU A 19 10.59 -3.75 3.22
CA GLU A 19 11.87 -3.11 2.90
C GLU A 19 11.77 -2.25 1.63
N THR A 20 11.07 -2.74 0.60
CA THR A 20 10.89 -2.01 -0.65
C THR A 20 10.04 -0.75 -0.46
N ALA A 21 9.02 -0.81 0.39
CA ALA A 21 8.20 0.36 0.72
C ALA A 21 9.00 1.37 1.55
N GLU A 22 9.76 0.90 2.54
CA GLU A 22 10.65 1.72 3.37
C GLU A 22 11.69 2.45 2.51
N GLU A 23 12.40 1.73 1.63
CA GLU A 23 13.37 2.28 0.68
C GLU A 23 12.75 3.35 -0.23
N PHE A 24 11.47 3.21 -0.58
CA PHE A 24 10.76 4.19 -1.39
C PHE A 24 10.41 5.46 -0.59
N VAL A 25 9.96 5.33 0.66
CA VAL A 25 9.50 6.47 1.45
C VAL A 25 10.63 7.21 2.18
N GLU A 26 11.75 6.55 2.45
CA GLU A 26 12.88 7.17 3.16
C GLU A 26 13.38 8.48 2.50
N PRO A 27 13.56 8.56 1.16
CA PRO A 27 13.90 9.82 0.50
C PRO A 27 12.83 10.91 0.63
N LEU A 28 11.55 10.56 0.77
CA LEU A 28 10.46 11.52 1.01
C LEU A 28 10.54 12.05 2.45
N ILE A 29 10.73 11.17 3.43
CA ILE A 29 10.93 11.53 4.84
C ILE A 29 12.12 12.48 4.99
N ARG A 30 13.22 12.16 4.33
CA ARG A 30 14.43 13.00 4.35
C ARG A 30 14.17 14.40 3.81
N ARG A 31 13.49 14.51 2.65
CA ARG A 31 13.10 15.81 2.07
C ARG A 31 12.19 16.62 2.98
N ILE A 32 11.26 15.98 3.69
CA ILE A 32 10.38 16.65 4.66
C ILE A 32 11.19 17.21 5.83
N ARG A 33 12.19 16.44 6.32
CA ARG A 33 13.06 16.88 7.43
C ARG A 33 14.01 18.01 7.02
N GLU A 34 14.50 18.00 5.78
CA GLU A 34 15.49 18.98 5.28
C GLU A 34 14.85 20.30 4.80
N ASN A 35 13.58 20.29 4.37
CA ASN A 35 12.84 21.50 3.96
C ASN A 35 12.08 22.14 5.14
N GLU A 36 12.82 22.71 6.09
CA GLU A 36 12.29 23.47 7.25
C GLU A 36 11.28 24.56 6.79
N GLY A 37 9.99 24.21 6.73
CA GLY A 37 8.91 25.17 6.46
C GLY A 37 7.88 24.78 5.39
N ILE A 38 8.03 23.64 4.69
CA ILE A 38 6.96 23.12 3.83
C ILE A 38 6.24 21.99 4.56
N GLU A 39 5.02 22.27 5.00
CA GLU A 39 4.11 21.26 5.53
C GLU A 39 3.67 20.37 4.35
N TYR A 40 4.45 19.32 4.07
CA TYR A 40 4.04 18.33 3.09
C TYR A 40 2.86 17.57 3.70
N THR A 41 1.65 17.84 3.20
CA THR A 41 0.39 17.24 3.69
C THR A 41 0.28 15.74 3.40
N LEU A 42 1.24 15.18 2.64
CA LEU A 42 1.33 13.77 2.29
C LEU A 42 1.46 12.90 3.55
N SER A 43 0.54 11.97 3.71
CA SER A 43 0.65 10.97 4.77
C SER A 43 1.62 9.87 4.36
N ILE A 44 2.89 10.02 4.75
CA ILE A 44 3.94 9.04 4.43
C ILE A 44 3.60 7.64 4.95
N PHE A 45 3.09 7.55 6.18
CA PHE A 45 2.70 6.27 6.76
C PHE A 45 1.56 5.59 5.99
N CYS A 46 0.58 6.36 5.50
CA CYS A 46 -0.47 5.82 4.63
C CYS A 46 0.10 5.32 3.29
N LEU A 47 1.00 6.08 2.68
CA LEU A 47 1.66 5.70 1.44
C LEU A 47 2.46 4.41 1.59
N GLU A 48 3.26 4.30 2.66
CA GLU A 48 4.06 3.12 2.97
C GLU A 48 3.17 1.88 3.11
N GLU A 49 2.12 1.94 3.92
CA GLU A 49 1.20 0.83 4.16
C GLU A 49 0.40 0.43 2.91
N ALA A 50 0.04 1.42 2.07
CA ALA A 50 -0.58 1.14 0.78
C ALA A 50 0.38 0.41 -0.18
N LEU A 51 1.66 0.79 -0.21
CA LEU A 51 2.68 0.13 -1.03
C LEU A 51 3.00 -1.29 -0.53
N ILE A 52 3.07 -1.49 0.80
CA ILE A 52 3.24 -2.83 1.39
C ILE A 52 2.06 -3.72 0.99
N THR A 53 0.84 -3.20 1.13
CA THR A 53 -0.39 -3.93 0.80
C THR A 53 -0.44 -4.29 -0.69
N GLU A 54 -0.16 -3.33 -1.57
CA GLU A 54 -0.09 -3.54 -3.01
C GLU A 54 0.92 -4.62 -3.39
N CYS A 55 2.16 -4.49 -2.89
CA CYS A 55 3.22 -5.46 -3.14
C CYS A 55 2.86 -6.87 -2.65
N ALA A 56 2.25 -6.99 -1.47
CA ALA A 56 1.86 -8.29 -0.91
C ALA A 56 0.75 -8.95 -1.75
N LEU A 57 -0.24 -8.16 -2.19
CA LEU A 57 -1.30 -8.64 -3.08
C LEU A 57 -0.74 -9.06 -4.43
N HIS A 58 0.17 -8.28 -5.01
CA HIS A 58 0.83 -8.62 -6.26
C HIS A 58 1.60 -9.94 -6.15
N ALA A 59 2.44 -10.08 -5.12
CA ALA A 59 3.22 -11.29 -4.88
C ALA A 59 2.33 -12.53 -4.65
N LEU A 60 1.18 -12.36 -3.97
CA LEU A 60 0.18 -13.42 -3.84
C LEU A 60 -0.43 -13.81 -5.19
N SER A 61 -0.74 -12.82 -6.03
CA SER A 61 -1.29 -13.05 -7.37
C SER A 61 -0.33 -13.85 -8.24
N GLU A 62 0.95 -13.49 -8.25
CA GLU A 62 1.99 -14.16 -9.03
C GLU A 62 2.22 -15.61 -8.58
N ASN A 63 2.22 -15.87 -7.27
CA ASN A 63 2.60 -17.19 -6.73
C ASN A 63 1.42 -18.12 -6.44
N CYS A 64 0.26 -17.57 -6.09
CA CYS A 64 -0.92 -18.31 -5.66
C CYS A 64 -2.15 -18.09 -6.55
N GLY A 65 -2.10 -17.13 -7.48
CA GLY A 65 -3.18 -16.84 -8.42
C GLY A 65 -4.16 -15.76 -7.94
N LYS A 66 -4.89 -15.22 -8.91
CA LYS A 66 -5.79 -14.07 -8.75
C LYS A 66 -6.90 -14.25 -7.71
N LEU A 67 -7.44 -15.47 -7.58
CA LEU A 67 -8.50 -15.74 -6.61
C LEU A 67 -8.03 -15.50 -5.16
N LEU A 68 -6.78 -15.85 -4.83
CA LEU A 68 -6.24 -15.64 -3.50
C LEU A 68 -5.90 -14.18 -3.23
N GLU A 69 -5.42 -13.46 -4.25
CA GLU A 69 -5.27 -12.00 -4.20
C GLU A 69 -6.61 -11.33 -3.84
N GLU A 70 -7.68 -11.64 -4.58
CA GLU A 70 -9.00 -11.04 -4.37
C GLU A 70 -9.59 -11.38 -2.98
N ALA A 71 -9.48 -12.64 -2.55
CA ALA A 71 -9.90 -13.05 -1.22
C ALA A 71 -9.12 -12.33 -0.11
N THR A 72 -7.81 -12.14 -0.30
CA THR A 72 -6.95 -11.45 0.68
C THR A 72 -7.28 -9.95 0.72
N LEU A 73 -7.50 -9.32 -0.42
CA LEU A 73 -7.94 -7.93 -0.50
C LEU A 73 -9.27 -7.72 0.23
N GLU A 74 -10.23 -8.63 0.08
CA GLU A 74 -11.50 -8.57 0.80
C GLU A 74 -11.31 -8.74 2.31
N ILE A 75 -10.40 -9.63 2.76
CA ILE A 75 -10.05 -9.76 4.18
C ILE A 75 -9.47 -8.45 4.72
N ILE A 76 -8.49 -7.85 4.03
CA ILE A 76 -7.86 -6.58 4.42
C ILE A 76 -8.92 -5.47 4.55
N ARG A 77 -9.86 -5.40 3.61
CA ARG A 77 -10.96 -4.43 3.63
C ARG A 77 -11.92 -4.63 4.81
N ARG A 78 -12.22 -5.87 5.17
CA ARG A 78 -13.11 -6.21 6.31
C ARG A 78 -12.44 -5.96 7.66
N LEU A 79 -11.16 -6.28 7.76
CA LEU A 79 -10.36 -6.03 8.95
C LEU A 79 -10.00 -4.55 9.11
N LYS A 80 -10.27 -3.72 8.09
CA LYS A 80 -9.95 -2.30 8.07
C LYS A 80 -8.46 -2.03 8.32
N SER A 81 -7.59 -2.97 7.94
CA SER A 81 -6.15 -2.90 8.24
C SER A 81 -5.54 -1.62 7.66
N LEU A 82 -5.86 -1.30 6.41
CA LEU A 82 -5.37 -0.08 5.77
C LEU A 82 -6.06 1.19 6.34
N GLU A 83 -7.31 1.12 6.78
CA GLU A 83 -8.01 2.25 7.44
C GLU A 83 -7.41 2.57 8.83
N TYR A 84 -6.82 1.58 9.51
CA TYR A 84 -6.10 1.79 10.77
C TYR A 84 -4.79 2.55 10.54
N ALA A 85 -4.08 2.23 9.46
CA ALA A 85 -2.86 2.92 9.06
C ALA A 85 -3.13 4.28 8.39
N CYS A 86 -4.25 4.39 7.68
CA CYS A 86 -4.55 5.50 6.81
C CYS A 86 -5.91 6.14 7.15
N SER A 87 -5.86 7.30 7.80
CA SER A 87 -7.04 8.14 7.96
C SER A 87 -7.58 8.59 6.60
N VAL A 88 -8.88 8.94 6.52
CA VAL A 88 -9.48 9.49 5.29
C VAL A 88 -8.69 10.69 4.75
N ARG A 89 -8.20 11.56 5.63
CA ARG A 89 -7.37 12.70 5.25
C ARG A 89 -6.02 12.26 4.67
N GLY A 90 -5.40 11.25 5.28
CA GLY A 90 -4.16 10.67 4.78
C GLY A 90 -4.33 9.98 3.43
N ALA A 91 -5.43 9.27 3.23
CA ALA A 91 -5.75 8.64 1.95
C ALA A 91 -5.90 9.69 0.85
N LYS A 92 -6.65 10.77 1.12
CA LYS A 92 -6.79 11.90 0.19
C LYS A 92 -5.44 12.54 -0.14
N SER A 93 -4.60 12.82 0.84
CA SER A 93 -3.33 13.47 0.56
C SER A 93 -2.35 12.60 -0.22
N VAL A 94 -2.41 11.27 -0.08
CA VAL A 94 -1.67 10.35 -0.94
C VAL A 94 -2.22 10.33 -2.36
N LEU A 95 -3.54 10.29 -2.52
CA LEU A 95 -4.19 10.33 -3.83
C LEU A 95 -3.87 11.63 -4.59
N ASP A 96 -3.92 12.78 -3.91
CA ASP A 96 -3.67 14.11 -4.51
C ASP A 96 -2.22 14.25 -5.02
N GLU A 97 -1.26 13.61 -4.35
CA GLU A 97 0.17 13.68 -4.69
C GLU A 97 0.64 12.49 -5.54
N LEU A 98 -0.21 11.49 -5.81
CA LEU A 98 0.22 10.21 -6.37
C LEU A 98 0.94 10.35 -7.72
N ASP A 99 0.52 11.32 -8.53
CA ASP A 99 1.12 11.62 -9.84
C ASP A 99 2.49 12.31 -9.75
N THR A 100 2.78 12.96 -8.63
CA THR A 100 4.08 13.60 -8.37
C THR A 100 5.11 12.59 -7.86
N LEU A 101 4.65 11.41 -7.42
CA LEU A 101 5.51 10.33 -6.97
C LEU A 101 6.11 9.56 -8.15
N GLY A 102 7.38 9.17 -7.99
CA GLY A 102 8.11 8.34 -8.96
C GLY A 102 7.69 6.87 -8.99
N LEU A 103 6.39 6.59 -8.87
CA LEU A 103 5.79 5.26 -8.97
C LEU A 103 5.50 4.90 -10.43
N SER A 104 5.54 3.59 -10.75
CA SER A 104 5.04 3.11 -12.05
C SER A 104 3.53 3.29 -12.14
N GLU A 105 3.00 3.44 -13.35
CA GLU A 105 1.57 3.61 -13.59
C GLU A 105 0.71 2.46 -13.03
N ASP A 106 1.21 1.23 -13.10
CA ASP A 106 0.52 0.06 -12.52
C ASP A 106 0.42 0.17 -10.99
N LYS A 107 1.49 0.61 -10.32
CA LYS A 107 1.50 0.83 -8.87
C LYS A 107 0.59 1.98 -8.48
N LYS A 108 0.62 3.10 -9.22
CA LYS A 108 -0.29 4.23 -8.99
C LYS A 108 -1.74 3.75 -9.05
N LYS A 109 -2.12 3.06 -10.12
CA LYS A 109 -3.48 2.52 -10.28
C LYS A 109 -3.88 1.58 -9.14
N ALA A 110 -2.99 0.70 -8.71
CA ALA A 110 -3.26 -0.22 -7.61
C ALA A 110 -3.42 0.53 -6.26
N VAL A 111 -2.54 1.48 -5.95
CA VAL A 111 -2.63 2.33 -4.75
C VAL A 111 -3.91 3.18 -4.78
N THR A 112 -4.28 3.75 -5.93
CA THR A 112 -5.54 4.48 -6.11
C THR A 112 -6.74 3.62 -5.72
N LEU A 113 -6.83 2.40 -6.27
CA LEU A 113 -7.93 1.48 -5.97
C LEU A 113 -8.00 1.05 -4.49
N LEU A 114 -6.85 0.97 -3.80
CA LEU A 114 -6.79 0.69 -2.37
C LEU A 114 -7.33 1.87 -1.55
N LEU A 115 -6.92 3.09 -1.88
CA LEU A 115 -7.20 4.29 -1.09
C LEU A 115 -8.55 4.94 -1.39
N GLU A 116 -9.01 4.92 -2.65
CA GLU A 116 -10.35 5.41 -3.02
C GLU A 116 -11.43 4.74 -2.17
N LYS A 117 -11.26 3.44 -1.89
CA LYS A 117 -12.24 2.71 -1.09
C LYS A 117 -12.35 3.19 0.35
N ILE A 118 -11.26 3.73 0.90
CA ILE A 118 -11.25 4.36 2.24
C ILE A 118 -12.01 5.68 2.19
N VAL A 119 -11.81 6.47 1.13
CA VAL A 119 -12.45 7.78 0.94
C VAL A 119 -13.95 7.66 0.68
N GLU A 120 -14.37 6.75 -0.21
CA GLU A 120 -15.78 6.51 -0.54
C GLU A 120 -16.62 6.14 0.69
N LYS A 121 -16.13 5.21 1.51
CA LYS A 121 -16.85 4.71 2.69
C LYS A 121 -17.15 5.78 3.76
N HIS A 122 -16.49 6.92 3.70
CA HIS A 122 -16.59 8.00 4.69
C HIS A 122 -17.09 9.32 4.08
N SER A 123 -17.67 9.26 2.88
CA SER A 123 -18.28 10.41 2.20
C SER A 123 -19.80 10.53 2.40
N ASP A 124 -20.37 9.72 3.31
CA ASP A 124 -21.78 9.75 3.74
C ASP A 124 -21.96 10.46 5.09
#